data_AF-A0A821MIF3-F1
#
_entry.id   AF-A0A821MIF3-F1
#
_cell.length_a   1.000
_cell.length_b   1.000
_cell.length_c   1.000
_cell.angle_alpha   90.00
_cell.angle_beta   90.00
_cell.angle_gamma   90.00
#
_symmetry.space_group_name_H-M   'P 1'
#
loop_
_entity.id
_entity.type
_entity.pdbx_description
1 polymer ?
#
loop_
_entity_poly.entity_id
_entity_poly.type
_entity_poly.pdbx_seq_one_letter_code
_entity_poly.pdbx_strand_id
1 'polypeptide(L)'
;GKNGELFSTISLGDTRLILVDFDEKLLVLHSLRLPKRITIRGHDENNYRFLVKAGEDIRQDQRIEALFSIMNDLYHNDPNCNQSNSAHIAVRTYK
;
A
#
# COMPACT_ATOMS: atom_id res chain seq x y z
N GLY A 1 6.04 -12.07 25.65
CA GLY A 1 6.73 -11.44 24.51
C GLY A 1 6.35 -12.18 23.25
N LYS A 2 5.42 -11.63 22.45
CA LYS A 2 5.11 -12.15 21.12
C LYS A 2 5.77 -11.21 20.12
N ASN A 3 6.92 -11.64 19.63
CA ASN A 3 7.70 -10.90 18.66
C ASN A 3 7.05 -11.04 17.29
N GLY A 4 6.59 -9.91 16.74
CA GLY A 4 6.71 -9.62 15.31
C GLY A 4 5.96 -10.52 14.34
N GLU A 5 4.63 -10.64 14.47
CA GLU A 5 3.79 -10.88 13.30
C GLU A 5 3.64 -9.57 12.53
N LEU A 6 4.72 -9.12 11.89
CA LEU A 6 4.70 -7.98 10.98
C LEU A 6 5.33 -8.36 9.64
N PHE A 7 4.79 -9.41 9.03
CA PHE A 7 4.81 -9.54 7.58
C PHE A 7 3.36 -9.48 7.15
N SER A 8 2.95 -8.29 6.74
CA SER A 8 1.65 -8.06 6.12
C SER A 8 1.46 -9.08 5.01
N THR A 9 0.61 -10.07 5.25
CA THR A 9 0.06 -10.83 4.15
C THR A 9 -0.76 -9.82 3.35
N ILE A 10 -0.30 -9.51 2.14
CA ILE A 10 -1.11 -8.77 1.17
C ILE A 10 -2.15 -9.78 0.67
N SER A 11 -3.17 -10.03 1.49
CA SER A 11 -4.31 -10.88 1.12
C SER A 11 -5.23 -10.05 0.22
N LEU A 12 -5.17 -10.31 -1.07
CA LEU A 12 -6.21 -9.89 -2.02
C LEU A 12 -7.18 -11.08 -2.15
N GLY A 13 -8.05 -11.27 -1.16
CA GLY A 13 -8.84 -12.51 -0.98
C GLY A 13 -8.05 -13.66 -0.32
N ASP A 14 -8.62 -14.86 -0.28
CA ASP A 14 -8.01 -16.09 0.34
C ASP A 14 -6.66 -16.49 -0.31
N THR A 15 -6.25 -15.83 -1.38
CA THR A 15 -4.99 -16.09 -2.07
C THR A 15 -3.85 -15.35 -1.38
N ARG A 16 -2.98 -16.13 -0.71
CA ARG A 16 -1.76 -15.63 -0.08
C ARG A 16 -0.70 -15.32 -1.13
N LEU A 17 -0.25 -14.07 -1.21
CA LEU A 17 0.94 -13.72 -1.97
C LEU A 17 2.20 -14.34 -1.33
N ILE A 18 2.86 -15.24 -2.06
CA ILE A 18 4.18 -15.76 -1.71
C ILE A 18 5.26 -14.98 -2.47
N LEU A 19 6.26 -14.51 -1.73
CA LEU A 19 7.46 -13.88 -2.27
C LEU A 19 8.37 -14.97 -2.83
N VAL A 20 8.79 -14.81 -4.09
CA VAL A 20 9.71 -15.73 -4.76
C VAL A 20 11.12 -15.17 -4.79
N ASP A 21 11.28 -13.89 -5.14
CA ASP A 21 12.60 -13.30 -5.31
C ASP A 21 12.59 -11.77 -5.19
N PHE A 22 13.75 -11.16 -5.03
CA PHE A 22 13.96 -9.72 -5.09
C PHE A 22 14.64 -9.35 -6.42
N ASP A 23 14.39 -8.15 -6.93
CA ASP A 23 15.18 -7.60 -8.02
C ASP A 23 16.56 -7.17 -7.48
N GLU A 24 17.63 -7.53 -8.20
CA GLU A 24 19.01 -7.18 -7.85
C GLU A 24 19.22 -5.65 -7.90
N LYS A 25 18.44 -4.95 -8.73
CA LYS A 25 18.57 -3.51 -8.92
C LYS A 25 17.73 -2.73 -7.91
N LEU A 26 18.42 -1.95 -7.09
CA LEU A 26 17.82 -0.91 -6.25
C LEU A 26 17.74 0.42 -7.01
N LEU A 27 16.57 1.05 -7.04
CA LEU A 27 16.44 2.42 -7.55
C LEU A 27 16.42 3.42 -6.40
N VAL A 28 17.39 4.34 -6.36
CA VAL A 28 17.34 5.50 -5.47
C VAL A 28 16.58 6.62 -6.16
N LEU A 29 15.51 7.12 -5.52
CA LEU A 29 14.73 8.22 -6.06
C LEU A 29 15.37 9.56 -5.68
N HIS A 30 15.31 10.52 -6.60
CA HIS A 30 15.87 11.85 -6.38
C HIS A 30 14.88 12.73 -5.60
N SER A 31 14.95 12.68 -4.28
CA SER A 31 14.19 13.50 -3.33
C SER A 31 15.06 13.80 -2.10
N LEU A 32 14.62 14.70 -1.22
CA LEU A 32 15.39 15.18 -0.06
C LEU A 32 16.00 14.06 0.78
N ARG A 33 15.26 12.96 0.96
CA ARG A 33 15.64 11.82 1.80
C ARG A 33 16.16 10.61 1.01
N LEU A 34 16.25 10.75 -0.31
CA LEU A 34 16.71 9.70 -1.23
C LEU A 34 16.07 8.34 -0.93
N PRO A 35 14.72 8.22 -0.94
CA PRO A 35 14.05 6.98 -0.62
C PRO A 35 14.35 5.92 -1.69
N LYS A 36 14.37 4.65 -1.30
CA LYS A 36 14.83 3.55 -2.15
C LYS A 36 13.64 2.72 -2.60
N ARG A 37 13.50 2.51 -3.90
CA ARG A 37 12.47 1.63 -4.46
C ARG A 37 13.05 0.23 -4.64
N ILE A 38 12.47 -0.74 -3.92
CA ILE A 38 12.73 -2.17 -4.09
C ILE A 38 11.64 -2.77 -4.99
N THR A 39 12.00 -3.79 -5.76
CA THR A 39 11.06 -4.59 -6.54
C THR A 39 11.11 -6.03 -6.04
N ILE A 40 9.94 -6.60 -5.77
CA ILE A 40 9.75 -7.95 -5.24
C ILE A 40 8.94 -8.75 -6.26
N ARG A 41 9.35 -9.99 -6.55
CA ARG A 41 8.67 -10.92 -7.45
C ARG A 41 7.77 -11.86 -6.66
N GLY A 42 6.50 -11.90 -7.01
CA GLY A 42 5.52 -12.84 -6.46
C GLY A 42 5.50 -14.17 -7.21
N HIS A 43 4.95 -15.19 -6.57
CA HIS A 43 4.68 -16.51 -7.19
C HIS A 43 3.65 -16.48 -8.32
N ASP A 44 2.95 -15.36 -8.48
CA ASP A 44 1.98 -15.08 -9.53
C ASP A 44 2.60 -14.37 -10.74
N GLU A 45 3.94 -14.42 -10.83
CA GLU A 45 4.75 -13.80 -11.89
C GLU A 45 4.65 -12.26 -11.96
N ASN A 46 4.03 -11.63 -10.95
CA ASN A 46 3.89 -10.19 -10.87
C ASN A 46 5.03 -9.52 -10.08
N ASN A 47 5.34 -8.28 -10.46
CA ASN A 47 6.35 -7.43 -9.83
C ASN A 47 5.70 -6.39 -8.91
N TYR A 48 6.05 -6.41 -7.63
CA TYR A 48 5.56 -5.52 -6.60
C TYR A 48 6.64 -4.52 -6.20
N ARG A 49 6.32 -3.22 -6.27
CA ARG A 49 7.27 -2.14 -5.99
C ARG A 49 6.96 -1.53 -4.63
N PHE A 50 7.96 -1.44 -3.76
CA PHE A 50 7.83 -0.82 -2.45
C PHE A 50 8.83 0.32 -2.29
N LEU A 51 8.44 1.32 -1.50
CA LEU A 51 9.28 2.46 -1.19
C LEU A 51 9.81 2.35 0.24
N VAL A 52 11.13 2.34 0.37
CA VAL A 52 11.84 2.30 1.64
C VAL A 52 12.24 3.73 2.04
N LYS A 53 11.56 4.24 3.08
CA LYS A 53 11.88 5.51 3.75
C LYS A 53 12.70 5.24 5.01
N ALA A 54 14.00 5.03 4.87
CA ALA A 54 14.88 4.68 5.98
C ALA A 54 15.14 5.87 6.91
N GLY A 55 15.03 5.65 8.23
CA GLY A 55 15.30 6.68 9.24
C GLY A 55 14.20 7.72 9.40
N GLU A 56 13.02 7.46 8.84
CA GLU A 56 11.83 8.30 9.00
C GLU A 56 10.79 7.61 9.90
N ASP A 57 10.09 8.42 10.69
CA ASP A 57 8.94 7.96 11.45
C ASP A 57 7.69 8.01 10.59
N ILE A 58 7.31 6.85 10.04
CA ILE A 58 6.17 6.69 9.12
C ILE A 58 4.81 6.62 9.82
N ARG A 59 4.75 6.78 11.16
CA ARG A 59 3.49 6.67 11.93
C ARG A 59 2.44 7.69 11.49
N GLN A 60 2.87 8.90 11.12
CA GLN A 60 1.95 9.92 10.64
C GLN A 60 1.36 9.54 9.28
N ASP A 61 2.20 9.19 8.31
CA ASP A 61 1.78 8.72 6.98
C ASP A 61 0.78 7.55 7.10
N GLN A 62 1.09 6.55 7.93
CA GLN A 62 0.22 5.41 8.17
C GLN A 62 -1.15 5.80 8.73
N ARG A 63 -1.19 6.75 9.69
CA ARG A 63 -2.45 7.22 10.26
C ARG A 63 -3.28 8.00 9.25
N ILE A 64 -2.63 8.73 8.34
CA ILE A 64 -3.30 9.46 7.26
C ILE A 64 -3.91 8.46 6.25
N GLU A 65 -3.17 7.42 5.85
CA GLU A 65 -3.70 6.37 4.97
C GLU A 65 -4.91 5.64 5.60
N ALA A 66 -4.86 5.37 6.90
CA ALA A 66 -5.99 4.79 7.62
C ALA A 66 -7.22 5.71 7.59
N LEU A 67 -7.02 7.02 7.75
CA LEU A 67 -8.10 8.00 7.65
C LEU A 67 -8.71 8.05 6.24
N PHE A 68 -7.88 8.02 5.19
CA PHE A 68 -8.38 7.97 3.81
C PHE A 68 -9.15 6.69 3.50
N SER A 69 -8.76 5.55 4.07
CA SER A 69 -9.55 4.32 3.98
C SER A 69 -10.94 4.51 4.58
N ILE A 70 -11.03 5.10 5.78
CA ILE A 70 -12.32 5.39 6.44
C ILE A 70 -13.16 6.34 5.58
N MET A 71 -12.54 7.36 4.98
CA MET A 71 -13.26 8.28 4.08
C MET A 71 -13.85 7.56 2.87
N ASN A 72 -13.11 6.65 2.26
CA ASN A 72 -13.62 5.84 1.15
C ASN A 72 -14.79 4.95 1.57
N ASP A 73 -14.73 4.36 2.77
CA ASP A 73 -15.84 3.58 3.32
C ASP A 73 -17.09 4.46 3.50
N LEU A 74 -16.94 5.70 3.98
CA LEU A 74 -18.04 6.65 4.10
C LEU A 74 -18.62 7.04 2.74
N TYR A 75 -17.78 7.33 1.75
CA TYR A 75 -18.23 7.68 0.39
C TYR A 75 -18.97 6.52 -0.28
N HIS A 76 -18.53 5.29 -0.07
CA HIS A 76 -19.20 4.12 -0.62
C HIS A 76 -20.60 3.89 -0.02
N ASN A 77 -20.75 4.21 1.27
CA ASN A 77 -22.01 4.03 1.99
C ASN A 77 -23.01 5.19 1.79
N ASP A 78 -22.59 6.33 1.24
CA ASP A 78 -23.48 7.45 0.93
C ASP A 78 -24.20 7.22 -0.42
N PRO A 79 -25.54 7.05 -0.42
CA PRO A 79 -26.30 6.85 -1.64
C PRO A 79 -26.25 8.04 -2.62
N ASN A 80 -25.87 9.24 -2.18
CA ASN A 80 -25.68 10.39 -3.06
C ASN A 80 -24.36 10.37 -3.84
N CYS A 81 -23.34 9.73 -3.26
CA CYS A 81 -22.02 9.56 -3.87
C CYS A 81 -21.94 8.31 -4.76
N ASN A 82 -22.88 7.37 -4.63
CA ASN A 82 -22.95 6.12 -5.38
C ASN A 82 -24.07 6.08 -6.46
N GLN A 83 -24.70 7.22 -6.76
CA GLN A 83 -25.70 7.32 -7.83
C GLN A 83 -25.09 7.11 -9.22
N SER A 84 -25.81 6.42 -10.10
CA SER A 84 -25.39 6.03 -11.46
C SER A 84 -25.04 7.18 -12.42
N ASN A 85 -25.33 8.44 -12.04
CA ASN A 85 -24.94 9.66 -12.77
C ASN A 85 -23.93 10.55 -12.00
N SER A 86 -23.56 10.17 -10.77
CA SER A 86 -22.52 10.83 -10.00
C SER A 86 -21.19 10.13 -10.29
N ALA A 87 -20.12 10.89 -10.51
CA ALA A 87 -18.80 10.30 -10.66
C ALA A 87 -18.49 9.42 -9.43
N HIS A 88 -17.92 8.23 -9.63
CA HIS A 88 -17.40 7.41 -8.54
C HIS A 88 -16.33 8.20 -7.79
N ILE A 89 -16.63 8.65 -6.57
CA ILE A 89 -15.72 9.44 -5.73
C ILE A 89 -15.00 8.50 -4.77
N ALA A 90 -13.70 8.33 -4.98
CA ALA A 90 -12.82 7.64 -4.06
C ALA A 90 -11.46 8.33 -4.01
N VAL A 91 -10.88 8.42 -2.81
CA VAL A 91 -9.49 8.83 -2.59
C VAL A 91 -8.60 7.63 -2.89
N ARG A 92 -7.58 7.81 -3.73
CA ARG A 92 -6.60 6.75 -3.99
C ARG A 92 -5.71 6.56 -2.77
N THR A 93 -5.84 5.41 -2.10
CA THR A 93 -5.02 5.01 -0.94
C THR A 93 -3.88 4.08 -1.35
N TYR A 94 -2.88 4.01 -0.49
CA TYR A 94 -1.70 3.16 -0.63
C TYR A 94 -1.43 2.38 0.66
N LYS A 95 -0.63 1.31 0.57
CA LYS A 95 -0.22 0.48 1.70
C LYS A 95 1.29 0.40 1.79
#